data_AF-A0A973MUT2-F1
#
_entry.id   AF-A0A973MUT2-F1
#
_cell.length_a   1.000
_cell.length_b   1.000
_cell.length_c   1.000
_cell.angle_alpha   90.00
_cell.angle_beta   90.00
_cell.angle_gamma   90.00
#
_symmetry.space_group_name_H-M   'P 1'
#
loop_
_entity.id
_entity.type
_entity.pdbx_description
1 polymer ?
#
loop_
_entity_poly.entity_id
_entity_poly.type
_entity_poly.pdbx_seq_one_letter_code
_entity_poly.pdbx_strand_id
1 'polypeptide(L)'
;WGSKRVMPVRLTELSVNESAFDVNLNPIRASLSIGMKILTVSDLPAGHRGADLYMAHLAQKERLAAAARGGSLGALGLPGVDVLSGRG
;
A
#
# COMPACT_ATOMS: atom_id res chain seq x y z
N TRP A 1 5.81 0.90 -10.35
CA TRP A 1 5.82 1.43 -8.97
C TRP A 1 7.15 2.16 -8.73
N GLY A 2 7.15 3.36 -8.15
CA GLY A 2 8.37 4.16 -7.95
C GLY A 2 9.08 3.86 -6.63
N SER A 3 10.39 4.13 -6.57
CA SER A 3 11.29 3.92 -5.41
C SER A 3 10.79 4.51 -4.07
N LYS A 4 9.83 5.44 -4.12
CA LYS A 4 9.20 6.05 -2.95
C LYS A 4 8.09 5.21 -2.29
N ARG A 5 7.78 4.01 -2.80
CA ARG A 5 6.70 3.14 -2.29
C ARG A 5 7.21 1.71 -2.06
N VAL A 6 8.09 1.55 -1.08
CA VAL A 6 8.62 0.25 -0.66
C VAL A 6 7.83 -0.25 0.55
N MET A 7 7.43 -1.52 0.53
CA MET A 7 6.70 -2.17 1.63
C MET A 7 7.37 -3.49 1.99
N PRO A 8 7.43 -3.85 3.27
CA PRO A 8 7.76 -5.21 3.67
C PRO A 8 6.61 -6.16 3.30
N VAL A 9 6.95 -7.25 2.64
CA VAL A 9 6.01 -8.25 2.13
C VAL A 9 6.58 -9.64 2.35
N ARG A 10 5.72 -10.60 2.66
CA ARG A 10 6.07 -12.03 2.71
C ARG A 10 5.48 -12.72 1.50
N LEU A 11 6.32 -13.49 0.80
CA LEU A 11 5.87 -14.39 -0.26
C LEU A 11 5.00 -15.48 0.36
N THR A 12 3.77 -15.63 -0.11
CA THR A 12 2.86 -16.69 0.36
C THR A 12 2.79 -17.83 -0.64
N GLU A 13 2.86 -17.52 -1.92
CA GLU A 13 2.81 -18.49 -3.02
C GLU A 13 3.63 -18.00 -4.22
N LEU A 14 4.15 -18.95 -4.97
CA LEU A 14 4.89 -18.73 -6.21
C LEU A 14 4.48 -19.84 -7.18
N SER A 15 3.97 -19.46 -8.35
CA SER A 15 3.65 -20.39 -9.44
C SER A 15 4.25 -19.89 -10.74
N VAL A 16 4.94 -20.79 -11.43
CA VAL A 16 5.60 -20.53 -12.71
C VAL A 16 4.91 -21.40 -13.75
N ASN A 17 4.40 -20.79 -14.83
CA ASN A 17 3.86 -21.51 -15.97
C ASN A 17 4.69 -21.19 -17.21
N GLU A 18 5.37 -22.19 -17.74
CA GLU A 18 6.22 -22.06 -18.92
C GLU A 18 5.44 -22.55 -20.15
N SER A 19 5.32 -21.68 -21.16
CA SER A 19 4.40 -21.87 -22.30
C SER A 19 5.10 -21.99 -23.66
N ALA A 20 6.38 -21.62 -23.75
CA ALA A 20 7.17 -21.77 -24.96
C ALA A 20 8.65 -21.95 -24.61
N PHE A 21 9.33 -22.78 -25.40
CA PHE A 21 10.73 -23.17 -25.20
C PHE A 21 11.53 -22.99 -26.50
N ASP A 22 12.84 -22.74 -26.38
CA ASP A 22 13.77 -22.83 -27.52
C ASP A 22 14.13 -24.29 -27.85
N VAL A 23 15.01 -24.50 -28.85
CA VAL A 23 15.47 -25.85 -29.27
C VAL A 23 16.24 -26.58 -28.16
N ASN A 24 16.85 -25.84 -27.24
CA ASN A 24 17.57 -26.36 -26.08
C ASN A 24 16.67 -26.49 -24.84
N LEU A 25 15.34 -26.36 -25.00
CA LEU A 25 14.34 -26.43 -23.94
C LEU A 25 14.47 -25.35 -22.86
N ASN A 26 15.06 -24.19 -23.19
CA ASN A 26 15.02 -23.04 -22.29
C ASN A 26 13.68 -22.32 -22.45
N PRO A 27 12.96 -22.01 -21.35
CA PRO A 27 11.71 -21.29 -21.43
C PRO A 27 11.95 -19.87 -21.95
N ILE A 28 11.34 -19.54 -23.09
CA ILE A 28 11.38 -18.21 -23.72
C ILE A 28 10.13 -17.39 -23.39
N ARG A 29 9.11 -18.04 -22.83
CA ARG A 29 7.87 -17.40 -22.37
C ARG A 29 7.31 -18.12 -21.15
N ALA A 30 7.17 -17.38 -20.07
CA ALA A 30 6.54 -17.85 -18.86
C ALA A 30 5.58 -16.79 -18.29
N SER A 31 4.53 -17.27 -17.63
CA SER A 31 3.69 -16.46 -16.74
C SER A 31 4.08 -16.76 -15.30
N LEU A 32 4.21 -15.70 -14.49
CA LEU A 32 4.60 -15.79 -13.10
C LEU A 32 3.45 -15.26 -12.24
N SER A 33 2.89 -16.13 -11.40
CA SER A 33 1.89 -15.77 -10.40
C SER A 33 2.54 -15.73 -9.03
N ILE A 34 2.43 -14.58 -8.35
CA ILE A 34 3.02 -14.36 -7.03
C ILE A 34 1.93 -13.87 -6.09
N GLY A 35 1.70 -14.60 -5.01
CA GLY A 35 0.87 -14.14 -3.90
C GLY A 35 1.75 -13.57 -2.79
N MET A 36 1.31 -12.43 -2.26
CA MET A 36 2.09 -11.64 -1.31
C MET A 36 1.19 -11.17 -0.18
N LYS A 37 1.67 -11.29 1.07
CA LYS A 37 1.05 -10.66 2.24
C LYS A 37 1.88 -9.47 2.69
N ILE A 38 1.25 -8.30 2.83
CA ILE A 38 1.89 -7.13 3.44
C ILE A 38 2.12 -7.42 4.92
N LEU A 39 3.32 -7.13 5.39
CA LEU A 39 3.68 -7.30 6.78
C LEU A 39 3.47 -6.00 7.54
N THR A 40 2.84 -6.09 8.70
CA THR A 40 2.61 -4.98 9.63
C THR A 40 3.41 -5.15 10.92
N VAL A 41 3.45 -4.14 11.78
CA VAL A 41 4.14 -4.21 13.09
C VAL A 41 3.65 -5.33 14.00
N SER A 42 2.38 -5.76 13.87
CA SER A 42 1.85 -6.90 14.63
C SER A 42 2.26 -8.26 14.05
N ASP A 43 2.69 -8.33 12.79
CA ASP A 43 3.15 -9.56 12.15
C ASP A 43 4.67 -9.78 12.36
N LEU A 44 5.39 -8.79 12.93
CA LEU A 44 6.84 -8.82 13.10
C LEU A 44 7.25 -8.80 14.57
N PRO A 45 8.21 -9.66 15.00
CA PRO A 45 8.82 -9.55 16.32
C PRO A 45 9.48 -8.18 16.52
N ALA A 46 9.46 -7.67 17.75
CA ALA A 46 10.12 -6.41 18.11
C ALA A 46 11.62 -6.47 17.74
N GLY A 47 12.11 -5.45 17.01
CA GLY A 47 13.51 -5.36 16.54
C GLY A 47 13.76 -5.92 15.13
N HIS A 48 12.74 -6.44 14.43
CA HIS A 48 12.90 -6.91 13.05
C HIS A 48 12.87 -5.74 12.05
N ARG A 49 13.86 -5.66 11.14
CA ARG A 49 14.01 -4.57 10.14
C ARG A 49 12.77 -4.26 9.31
N GLY A 50 11.89 -5.24 9.08
CA GLY A 50 10.65 -5.00 8.36
C GLY A 50 9.66 -4.09 9.12
N ALA A 51 9.74 -4.03 10.46
CA ALA A 51 8.90 -3.13 11.25
C ALA A 51 9.32 -1.69 11.01
N ASP A 52 10.64 -1.42 10.97
CA ASP A 52 11.20 -0.11 10.63
C ASP A 52 10.76 0.34 9.23
N LEU A 53 10.78 -0.58 8.25
CA LEU A 53 10.32 -0.30 6.89
C LEU A 53 8.83 0.04 6.83
N TYR A 54 7.99 -0.69 7.58
CA TYR A 54 6.56 -0.41 7.66
C TYR A 54 6.30 0.96 8.31
N MET A 55 7.02 1.29 9.40
CA MET A 55 6.89 2.58 10.08
C MET A 55 7.35 3.75 9.19
N ALA A 56 8.44 3.59 8.44
CA ALA A 56 8.88 4.58 7.45
C ALA A 56 7.82 4.81 6.37
N HIS A 57 7.19 3.72 5.89
CA HIS A 57 6.09 3.82 4.95
C HIS A 57 4.88 4.57 5.55
N LEU A 58 4.48 4.22 6.78
CA LEU A 58 3.34 4.83 7.46
C LEU A 58 3.56 6.33 7.67
N ALA A 59 4.73 6.74 8.15
CA ALA A 59 5.09 8.15 8.34
C ALA A 59 5.02 8.94 7.02
N GLN A 60 5.40 8.32 5.90
CA GLN A 60 5.28 8.96 4.59
C GLN A 60 3.82 9.09 4.14
N LYS A 61 2.97 8.11 4.47
CA LYS A 61 1.53 8.18 4.23
C LYS A 61 0.86 9.27 5.07
N GLU A 62 1.25 9.40 6.34
CA GLU A 62 0.76 10.45 7.24
C GLU A 62 1.16 11.85 6.75
N ARG A 63 2.40 12.03 6.30
CA ARG A 63 2.84 13.31 5.70
C ARG A 63 2.03 13.67 4.46
N LEU A 64 1.70 12.70 3.62
CA LEU A 64 0.83 12.93 2.47
C LEU A 64 -0.61 13.26 2.89
N ALA A 65 -1.13 12.59 3.92
CA ALA A 65 -2.45 12.90 4.47
C ALA A 65 -2.49 14.31 5.10
N ALA A 66 -1.44 14.72 5.80
CA ALA A 66 -1.31 16.07 6.37
C ALA A 66 -1.12 17.15 5.29
N ALA A 67 -0.46 16.82 4.17
CA ALA A 67 -0.30 17.70 3.04
C ALA A 67 -1.58 17.85 2.20
N ALA A 68 -2.50 16.89 2.29
CA ALA A 68 -3.82 17.03 1.70
C ALA A 68 -4.60 18.10 2.48
N ARG A 69 -4.93 19.22 1.84
CA ARG A 69 -5.92 20.17 2.41
C ARG A 69 -7.20 19.39 2.69
N GLY A 70 -7.65 19.40 3.95
CA GLY A 70 -8.91 18.79 4.34
C GLY A 70 -10.03 19.25 3.41
N GLY A 71 -10.75 18.32 2.82
CA GLY A 71 -11.92 18.64 1.99
C GLY A 71 -12.92 19.40 2.85
N SER A 72 -13.32 20.59 2.43
CA SER A 72 -14.41 21.30 3.09
C SER A 72 -15.73 20.59 2.78
N LEU A 73 -16.70 20.65 3.69
CA LEU A 73 -18.07 20.15 3.41
C LEU A 73 -18.64 20.79 2.14
N GLY A 74 -18.25 22.04 1.84
CA GLY A 74 -18.57 22.73 0.60
C GLY A 74 -17.94 22.13 -0.65
N ALA A 75 -16.77 21.47 -0.57
CA ALA A 75 -16.17 20.73 -1.68
C ALA A 75 -16.95 19.44 -2.03
N LEU A 76 -17.74 18.93 -1.09
CA LEU A 76 -18.70 17.83 -1.30
C LEU A 76 -20.12 18.32 -1.68
N GLY A 77 -20.33 19.63 -1.82
CA GLY A 77 -21.65 20.20 -2.10
C GLY A 77 -22.64 20.14 -0.93
N LEU A 78 -22.16 19.87 0.29
CA LEU A 78 -22.99 19.80 1.48
C LEU A 78 -23.04 21.18 2.16
N PRO A 79 -24.22 21.81 2.32
CA PRO A 79 -24.33 23.05 3.07
C PRO A 79 -23.95 22.78 4.53
N GLY A 80 -23.03 23.58 5.08
CA GLY A 80 -22.66 23.52 6.48
C GLY A 80 -23.89 23.79 7.34
N VAL A 81 -24.32 22.79 8.11
CA VAL A 81 -25.42 22.98 9.07
C VAL A 81 -24.91 23.86 10.21
N ASP A 82 -25.26 25.13 10.16
CA ASP A 82 -24.96 26.11 11.22
C ASP A 82 -25.93 25.86 12.38
N VAL A 83 -25.63 24.86 13.22
CA VAL A 83 -26.42 24.52 14.42
C VAL A 83 -26.01 25.45 15.56
N LEU A 84 -26.22 26.77 15.44
CA LEU A 84 -26.20 27.71 16.57
C LEU A 84 -26.99 29.00 16.25
N SER A 85 -28.30 28.90 16.04
CA SER A 85 -29.23 30.03 16.23
C SER A 85 -30.37 29.62 17.13
N GLY A 86 -30.04 29.48 18.42
CA GLY A 86 -30.98 29.31 19.51
C GLY A 86 -30.44 30.03 20.73
N ARG A 87 -30.62 31.35 20.79
CA ARG A 87 -30.76 32.19 22.01
C ARG A 87 -30.77 33.68 21.62
N GLY A 88 -31.85 34.36 22.00
CA GLY A 88 -32.06 35.79 21.83
C GLY A 88 -33.53 36.07 21.64
#